data_AF-A0A7W3VLB5-F1
#
_entry.id   AF-A0A7W3VLB5-F1
#
_cell.length_a   1.000
_cell.length_b   1.000
_cell.length_c   1.000
_cell.angle_alpha   90.00
_cell.angle_beta   90.00
_cell.angle_gamma   90.00
#
_symmetry.space_group_name_H-M   'P 1'
#
loop_
_entity.id
_entity.type
_entity.pdbx_description
1 polymer ?
#
loop_
_entity_poly.entity_id
_entity_poly.type
_entity_poly.pdbx_seq_one_letter_code
_entity_poly.pdbx_strand_id
1 'polypeptide(L)'
;MHKITLSFLSVILLTVTFISCDSKSLNSSKAITAIEAYMETQPIYESTTFTVGDTKLRTRKDAALIEQYKQLADEGYLNLADFNTKKRFMSKDSLWQGTIKLTGKAHPYVLEQKGNKIKVKTIEYLVDKDNGFQLDAKGKKTATATVKLKKNPTPFHFLKEDKSPNTEFITRKFKMKYTEETGWRITK
;
A
#
# COMPACT_ATOMS: atom_id res chain seq x y z
N MET A 1 11.32 40.88 73.88
CA MET A 1 10.22 40.27 73.09
C MET A 1 10.67 40.27 71.63
N HIS A 2 11.14 39.12 71.14
CA HIS A 2 10.46 38.29 70.11
C HIS A 2 10.46 38.92 68.71
N LYS A 3 10.94 38.32 67.60
CA LYS A 3 11.75 37.14 67.24
C LYS A 3 12.05 37.36 65.74
N ILE A 4 13.29 37.21 65.30
CA ILE A 4 13.67 37.20 63.88
C ILE A 4 13.20 35.87 63.29
N THR A 5 12.36 35.90 62.26
CA THR A 5 11.93 34.70 61.53
C THR A 5 12.86 34.44 60.35
N LEU A 6 13.61 33.34 60.47
CA LEU A 6 14.18 32.53 59.38
C LEU A 6 13.19 32.40 58.21
N SER A 7 13.69 32.21 56.98
CA SER A 7 13.64 30.87 56.34
C SER A 7 13.64 30.90 54.81
N PHE A 8 14.73 30.36 54.25
CA PHE A 8 14.80 29.47 53.07
C PHE A 8 14.71 30.05 51.64
N LEU A 9 15.93 30.36 51.16
CA LEU A 9 16.46 29.95 49.87
C LEU A 9 15.89 28.59 49.40
N SER A 10 15.17 28.58 48.27
CA SER A 10 14.87 27.35 47.53
C SER A 10 15.08 27.60 46.04
N VAL A 11 16.28 27.25 45.56
CA VAL A 11 16.62 27.14 44.15
C VAL A 11 16.03 25.82 43.67
N ILE A 12 14.94 25.88 42.90
CA ILE A 12 14.40 24.72 42.19
C ILE A 12 15.27 24.49 40.96
N LEU A 13 16.23 23.57 41.10
CA LEU A 13 17.02 23.05 40.00
C LEU A 13 16.14 22.04 39.23
N LEU A 14 15.52 22.49 38.15
CA LEU A 14 14.82 21.63 37.20
C LEU A 14 15.86 20.85 36.39
N THR A 15 16.29 19.70 36.90
CA THR A 15 17.10 18.75 36.13
C THR A 15 16.22 18.12 35.06
N VAL A 16 16.25 18.70 33.86
CA VAL A 16 15.77 18.03 32.65
C VAL A 16 16.71 16.85 32.39
N THR A 17 16.32 15.67 32.87
CA THR A 17 17.00 14.43 32.50
C THR A 17 16.74 14.20 31.01
N PHE A 18 17.74 14.53 30.19
CA PHE A 18 17.81 14.03 28.82
C PHE A 18 17.88 12.51 28.90
N ILE A 19 16.75 11.84 28.62
CA ILE A 19 16.76 10.42 28.29
C ILE A 19 17.57 10.32 27.00
N SER A 20 18.83 9.90 27.13
CA SER A 20 19.69 9.54 26.00
C SER A 20 19.09 8.29 25.36
N CYS A 21 18.10 8.49 24.50
CA CYS A 21 17.61 7.45 23.61
C CYS A 21 18.76 7.19 22.63
N ASP A 22 19.50 6.09 22.84
CA ASP A 22 20.61 5.67 22.00
C ASP A 22 20.10 5.44 20.57
N SER A 23 20.08 6.51 19.76
CA SER A 23 19.51 6.53 18.41
C SER A 23 20.32 5.65 17.45
N LYS A 24 21.55 5.30 17.84
CA LYS A 24 22.51 4.54 17.04
C LYS A 24 22.22 3.05 17.06
N SER A 25 21.78 2.49 18.18
CA SER A 25 21.41 1.07 18.25
C SER A 25 20.13 0.80 17.44
N LEU A 26 20.24 -0.11 16.47
CA LEU A 26 19.13 -0.56 15.64
C LEU A 26 18.47 -1.77 16.30
N ASN A 27 17.16 -1.69 16.53
CA ASN A 27 16.34 -2.80 16.95
C ASN A 27 15.17 -2.97 15.96
N SER A 28 14.40 -4.05 16.13
CA SER A 28 13.30 -4.37 15.23
C SER A 28 12.25 -3.27 15.15
N SER A 29 11.90 -2.64 16.27
CA SER A 29 10.91 -1.55 16.31
C SER A 29 11.36 -0.35 15.49
N LYS A 30 12.58 0.15 15.70
CA LYS A 30 13.15 1.28 14.93
C LYS A 30 13.23 0.96 13.43
N ALA A 31 13.60 -0.28 13.10
CA ALA A 31 13.69 -0.72 11.72
C ALA A 31 12.31 -0.79 11.05
N ILE A 32 11.30 -1.33 11.73
CA ILE A 32 9.91 -1.37 11.24
C ILE A 32 9.39 0.05 11.01
N THR A 33 9.54 0.95 11.97
CA THR A 33 9.11 2.35 11.82
C THR A 33 9.79 3.05 10.64
N ALA A 34 11.09 2.82 10.43
CA ALA A 34 11.79 3.37 9.27
C ALA A 34 11.29 2.79 7.93
N ILE A 35 10.86 1.53 7.91
CA ILE A 35 10.27 0.88 6.72
C ILE A 35 8.85 1.38 6.48
N GLU A 36 8.05 1.56 7.51
CA GLU A 36 6.70 2.14 7.41
C GLU A 36 6.76 3.56 6.85
N ALA A 37 7.59 4.42 7.44
CA ALA A 37 7.81 5.78 6.94
C ALA A 37 8.31 5.79 5.48
N TYR A 38 9.13 4.81 5.10
CA TYR A 38 9.53 4.64 3.70
C TYR A 38 8.35 4.25 2.81
N MET A 39 7.53 3.29 3.23
CA MET A 39 6.38 2.79 2.47
C MET A 39 5.22 3.80 2.39
N GLU A 40 5.08 4.72 3.34
CA GLU A 40 4.15 5.85 3.24
C GLU A 40 4.52 6.79 2.08
N THR A 41 5.81 7.04 1.89
CA THR A 41 6.31 7.89 0.80
C THR A 41 6.47 7.15 -0.53
N GLN A 42 6.76 5.85 -0.47
CA GLN A 42 7.00 4.97 -1.62
C GLN A 42 6.24 3.65 -1.43
N PRO A 43 4.91 3.66 -1.64
CA PRO A 43 4.10 2.47 -1.46
C PRO A 43 4.52 1.39 -2.45
N ILE A 44 4.59 0.16 -1.96
CA ILE A 44 4.86 -1.01 -2.79
C ILE A 44 3.52 -1.59 -3.24
N TYR A 45 3.34 -1.76 -4.53
CA TYR A 45 2.12 -2.30 -5.12
C TYR A 45 2.42 -3.06 -6.41
N GLU A 46 1.47 -3.91 -6.80
CA GLU A 46 1.34 -4.40 -8.16
C GLU A 46 0.38 -3.53 -8.95
N SER A 47 0.59 -3.45 -10.25
CA SER A 47 -0.30 -2.71 -11.15
C SER A 47 -0.54 -3.47 -12.44
N THR A 48 -1.64 -3.13 -13.10
CA THR A 48 -1.99 -3.56 -14.46
C THR A 48 -2.60 -2.41 -15.24
N THR A 49 -2.77 -2.61 -16.54
CA THR A 49 -3.46 -1.65 -17.42
C THR A 49 -4.88 -2.13 -17.66
N PHE A 50 -5.84 -1.32 -17.24
CA PHE A 50 -7.26 -1.47 -17.47
C PHE A 50 -7.68 -0.59 -18.66
N THR A 51 -8.49 -1.10 -19.58
CA THR A 51 -9.01 -0.30 -20.69
C THR A 51 -10.48 0.04 -20.46
N VAL A 52 -10.81 1.33 -20.48
CA VAL A 52 -12.17 1.86 -20.34
C VAL A 52 -12.70 2.34 -21.70
N GLY A 53 -13.95 2.82 -21.72
CA GLY A 53 -14.63 3.27 -22.93
C GLY A 53 -15.44 2.15 -23.58
N ASP A 54 -15.58 2.22 -24.90
CA ASP A 54 -16.40 1.29 -25.68
C ASP A 54 -15.88 -0.14 -25.56
N THR A 55 -16.71 -0.99 -24.97
CA THR A 55 -16.38 -2.36 -24.61
C THR A 55 -17.34 -3.31 -25.28
N LYS A 56 -16.80 -4.41 -25.82
CA LYS A 56 -17.58 -5.50 -26.42
C LYS A 56 -17.03 -6.82 -25.91
N LEU A 57 -17.80 -7.50 -25.07
CA LEU A 57 -17.48 -8.82 -24.53
C LEU A 57 -18.46 -9.86 -25.04
N ARG A 58 -18.04 -11.12 -25.08
CA ARG A 58 -18.89 -12.25 -25.41
C ARG A 58 -19.59 -12.74 -24.15
N THR A 59 -20.91 -12.78 -24.16
CA THR A 59 -21.71 -13.02 -22.94
C THR A 59 -21.35 -14.34 -22.26
N ARG A 60 -21.17 -15.43 -23.02
CA ARG A 60 -20.84 -16.74 -22.45
C ARG A 60 -19.35 -16.90 -22.21
N LYS A 61 -18.52 -16.56 -23.19
CA LYS A 61 -17.07 -16.75 -23.09
C LYS A 61 -16.45 -15.89 -21.98
N ASP A 62 -16.92 -14.66 -21.83
CA ASP A 62 -16.33 -13.67 -20.93
C ASP A 62 -17.22 -13.45 -19.69
N ALA A 63 -18.07 -14.42 -19.34
CA ALA A 63 -19.06 -14.32 -18.26
C ALA A 63 -18.44 -13.89 -16.93
N ALA A 64 -17.34 -14.52 -16.52
CA ALA A 64 -16.64 -14.19 -15.28
C ALA A 64 -16.15 -12.73 -15.27
N LEU A 65 -15.63 -12.22 -16.38
CA LEU A 65 -15.18 -10.83 -16.49
C LEU A 65 -16.35 -9.85 -16.43
N ILE A 66 -17.47 -10.19 -17.07
CA ILE A 66 -18.70 -9.38 -17.03
C ILE A 66 -19.24 -9.29 -15.61
N GLU A 67 -19.23 -10.41 -14.86
CA GLU A 67 -19.63 -10.42 -13.45
C GLU A 67 -18.74 -9.51 -12.60
N GLN A 68 -17.42 -9.56 -12.78
CA GLN A 68 -16.49 -8.67 -12.07
C GLN A 68 -16.74 -7.19 -12.40
N TYR A 69 -17.03 -6.85 -13.65
CA TYR A 69 -17.38 -5.47 -14.02
C TYR A 69 -18.71 -5.01 -13.43
N LYS A 70 -19.71 -5.89 -13.36
CA LYS A 70 -20.98 -5.59 -12.69
C LYS A 70 -20.77 -5.38 -11.20
N GLN A 71 -20.00 -6.26 -10.55
CA GLN A 71 -19.65 -6.11 -9.14
C GLN A 71 -18.94 -4.78 -8.87
N LEU A 72 -17.95 -4.40 -9.69
CA LEU A 72 -17.32 -3.09 -9.57
C LEU A 72 -18.28 -1.93 -9.78
N ALA A 73 -19.31 -2.09 -10.61
CA ALA A 73 -20.33 -1.07 -10.82
C ALA A 73 -21.28 -0.96 -9.62
N ASP A 74 -21.70 -2.09 -9.06
CA ASP A 74 -22.53 -2.17 -7.86
C ASP A 74 -21.79 -1.59 -6.64
N GLU A 75 -20.50 -1.86 -6.54
CA GLU A 75 -19.60 -1.24 -5.54
C GLU A 75 -19.27 0.22 -5.87
N GLY A 76 -19.70 0.75 -7.01
CA GLY A 76 -19.56 2.14 -7.40
C GLY A 76 -18.18 2.56 -7.90
N TYR A 77 -17.30 1.62 -8.26
CA TYR A 77 -16.00 1.89 -8.90
C TYR A 77 -16.11 2.13 -10.41
N LEU A 78 -17.10 1.52 -11.05
CA LEU A 78 -17.40 1.70 -12.47
C LEU A 78 -18.81 2.25 -12.67
N ASN A 79 -19.00 2.94 -13.79
CA ASN A 79 -20.31 3.24 -14.35
C ASN A 79 -20.41 2.53 -15.71
N LEU A 80 -21.40 1.65 -15.83
CA LEU A 80 -21.67 0.88 -17.03
C LEU A 80 -22.78 1.57 -17.82
N ALA A 81 -22.41 2.43 -18.76
CA ALA A 81 -23.35 3.21 -19.57
C ALA A 81 -23.75 2.45 -20.84
N ASP A 82 -25.05 2.52 -21.19
CA ASP A 82 -25.60 2.06 -22.47
C ASP A 82 -25.38 0.57 -22.78
N PHE A 83 -25.25 -0.25 -21.74
CA PHE A 83 -25.02 -1.68 -21.91
C PHE A 83 -26.24 -2.44 -22.40
N ASN A 84 -26.08 -3.18 -23.49
CA ASN A 84 -27.08 -4.10 -24.02
C ASN A 84 -26.46 -5.42 -24.45
N THR A 85 -27.33 -6.43 -24.62
CA THR A 85 -26.95 -7.74 -25.15
C THR A 85 -27.46 -7.88 -26.58
N LYS A 86 -26.54 -7.97 -27.55
CA LYS A 86 -26.87 -8.13 -28.98
C LYS A 86 -26.56 -9.55 -29.45
N LYS A 87 -27.56 -10.23 -30.01
CA LYS A 87 -27.36 -11.54 -30.65
C LYS A 87 -26.42 -11.39 -31.85
N ARG A 88 -25.43 -12.27 -31.96
CA ARG A 88 -24.57 -12.34 -33.14
C ARG A 88 -25.18 -13.28 -34.17
N PHE A 89 -25.22 -12.82 -35.43
CA PHE A 89 -25.67 -13.65 -36.55
C PHE A 89 -24.81 -14.92 -36.66
N MET A 90 -25.45 -16.08 -36.79
CA MET A 90 -24.81 -17.41 -36.86
C MET A 90 -23.94 -17.82 -35.65
N SER A 91 -24.01 -17.13 -34.51
CA SER A 91 -23.29 -17.53 -33.29
C SER A 91 -24.24 -18.04 -32.22
N LYS A 92 -23.76 -19.01 -31.43
CA LYS A 92 -24.42 -19.45 -30.19
C LYS A 92 -24.21 -18.46 -29.02
N ASP A 93 -23.37 -17.44 -29.21
CA ASP A 93 -23.03 -16.45 -28.20
C ASP A 93 -23.48 -15.03 -28.61
N SER A 94 -23.76 -14.19 -27.62
CA SER A 94 -24.15 -12.80 -27.79
C SER A 94 -23.01 -11.85 -27.42
N LEU A 95 -23.13 -10.59 -27.83
CA LEU A 95 -22.23 -9.52 -27.39
C LEU A 95 -22.89 -8.74 -26.26
N TRP A 96 -22.21 -8.63 -25.13
CA TRP A 96 -22.46 -7.64 -24.10
C TRP A 96 -21.62 -6.41 -24.43
N GLN A 97 -22.26 -5.30 -24.77
CA GLN A 97 -21.59 -4.12 -25.31
C GLN A 97 -22.16 -2.83 -24.74
N GLY A 98 -21.29 -1.84 -24.55
CA GLY A 98 -21.61 -0.54 -23.94
C GLY A 98 -20.32 0.22 -23.62
N THR A 99 -20.40 1.26 -22.80
CA THR A 99 -19.26 2.10 -22.44
C THR A 99 -18.96 1.98 -20.95
N ILE A 100 -17.74 1.56 -20.61
CA ILE A 100 -17.25 1.52 -19.23
C ILE A 100 -16.63 2.87 -18.88
N LYS A 101 -17.05 3.46 -17.75
CA LYS A 101 -16.48 4.69 -17.20
C LYS A 101 -15.96 4.44 -15.78
N LEU A 102 -14.82 5.00 -15.43
CA LEU A 102 -14.34 5.02 -14.04
C LEU A 102 -15.07 6.10 -13.25
N THR A 103 -15.38 5.80 -12.00
CA THR A 103 -15.98 6.78 -11.07
C THR A 103 -14.90 7.43 -10.20
N GLY A 104 -15.29 8.47 -9.45
CA GLY A 104 -14.40 9.09 -8.45
C GLY A 104 -13.95 8.11 -7.35
N LYS A 105 -14.75 7.10 -7.02
CA LYS A 105 -14.41 6.09 -5.99
C LYS A 105 -13.17 5.27 -6.37
N ALA A 106 -12.89 5.12 -7.66
CA ALA A 106 -11.72 4.40 -8.15
C ALA A 106 -10.40 5.20 -8.04
N HIS A 107 -10.46 6.51 -7.79
CA HIS A 107 -9.30 7.40 -7.80
C HIS A 107 -8.10 6.90 -6.96
N PRO A 108 -8.25 6.37 -5.73
CA PRO A 108 -7.13 5.90 -4.90
C PRO A 108 -6.30 4.76 -5.53
N TYR A 109 -6.90 4.04 -6.49
CA TYR A 109 -6.29 2.91 -7.18
C TYR A 109 -5.71 3.29 -8.54
N VAL A 110 -6.02 4.49 -9.06
CA VAL A 110 -5.53 4.95 -10.37
C VAL A 110 -4.13 5.55 -10.22
N LEU A 111 -3.18 5.02 -10.99
CA LEU A 111 -1.78 5.46 -11.01
C LEU A 111 -1.49 6.39 -12.19
N GLU A 112 -2.08 6.11 -13.35
CA GLU A 112 -1.83 6.85 -14.59
C GLU A 112 -3.05 6.73 -15.51
N GLN A 113 -3.34 7.79 -16.27
CA GLN A 113 -4.41 7.82 -17.25
C GLN A 113 -3.86 8.28 -18.60
N LYS A 114 -3.94 7.42 -19.61
CA LYS A 114 -3.51 7.70 -20.99
C LYS A 114 -4.63 7.36 -21.96
N GLY A 115 -5.51 8.34 -22.20
CA GLY A 115 -6.75 8.13 -22.94
C GLY A 115 -7.59 7.05 -22.28
N ASN A 116 -7.96 6.01 -23.03
CA ASN A 116 -8.74 4.88 -22.52
C ASN A 116 -7.91 3.86 -21.72
N LYS A 117 -6.58 3.99 -21.66
CA LYS A 117 -5.71 3.08 -20.91
C LYS A 117 -5.42 3.66 -19.53
N ILE A 118 -5.87 2.96 -18.51
CA ILE A 118 -5.77 3.37 -17.12
C ILE A 118 -4.88 2.39 -16.40
N LYS A 119 -3.79 2.87 -15.82
CA LYS A 119 -2.93 2.05 -14.98
C LYS A 119 -3.54 2.05 -13.57
N VAL A 120 -3.92 0.88 -13.08
CA VAL A 120 -4.52 0.70 -11.76
C VAL A 120 -3.67 -0.20 -10.89
N LYS A 121 -3.69 0.06 -9.58
CA LYS A 121 -3.17 -0.87 -8.57
C LYS A 121 -4.03 -2.12 -8.54
N THR A 122 -3.41 -3.28 -8.40
CA THR A 122 -4.09 -4.57 -8.29
C THR A 122 -3.92 -5.16 -6.89
N ILE A 123 -2.72 -5.07 -6.32
CA ILE A 123 -2.39 -5.52 -4.97
C ILE A 123 -1.57 -4.44 -4.30
N GLU A 124 -1.96 -4.02 -3.11
CA GLU A 124 -1.15 -3.18 -2.23
C GLU A 124 -0.45 -4.04 -1.19
N TYR A 125 0.75 -3.66 -0.78
CA TYR A 125 1.53 -4.42 0.20
C TYR A 125 1.61 -3.66 1.52
N LEU A 126 1.23 -4.32 2.62
CA LEU A 126 1.25 -3.76 3.97
C LEU A 126 2.31 -4.46 4.81
N VAL A 127 2.98 -3.72 5.69
CA VAL A 127 3.96 -4.30 6.62
C VAL A 127 3.25 -5.23 7.60
N ASP A 128 3.68 -6.49 7.67
CA ASP A 128 3.27 -7.40 8.73
C ASP A 128 4.09 -7.08 9.99
N LYS A 129 3.45 -6.47 10.99
CA LYS A 129 4.09 -6.03 12.25
C LYS A 129 4.34 -7.18 13.21
N ASP A 130 3.53 -8.22 13.12
CA ASP A 130 3.45 -9.26 14.13
C ASP A 130 4.31 -10.46 13.73
N ASN A 131 4.49 -10.71 12.44
CA ASN A 131 5.17 -11.90 11.95
C ASN A 131 6.17 -11.62 10.82
N GLY A 132 7.41 -12.08 11.01
CA GLY A 132 8.38 -12.21 9.91
C GLY A 132 9.27 -11.00 9.62
N PHE A 133 9.80 -10.41 10.69
CA PHE A 133 10.88 -9.45 10.61
C PHE A 133 12.22 -10.11 10.96
N GLN A 134 13.20 -10.03 10.07
CA GLN A 134 14.58 -10.46 10.32
C GLN A 134 15.52 -9.28 10.06
N LEU A 135 16.37 -8.97 11.04
CA LEU A 135 17.35 -7.90 10.93
C LEU A 135 18.76 -8.48 10.92
N ASP A 136 19.48 -8.21 9.84
CA ASP A 136 20.90 -8.51 9.70
C ASP A 136 21.70 -7.21 9.75
N ALA A 137 22.33 -6.92 10.89
CA ALA A 137 23.16 -5.74 11.06
C ALA A 137 24.58 -6.00 10.53
N LYS A 138 24.93 -5.37 9.41
CA LYS A 138 26.28 -5.40 8.86
C LYS A 138 27.09 -4.25 9.46
N GLY A 139 27.71 -4.47 10.61
CA GLY A 139 28.48 -3.45 11.33
C GLY A 139 27.62 -2.37 11.99
N LYS A 140 28.21 -1.20 12.29
CA LYS A 140 27.61 -0.16 13.15
C LYS A 140 26.70 0.86 12.43
N LYS A 141 26.72 0.92 11.10
CA LYS A 141 26.01 1.97 10.32
C LYS A 141 25.15 1.42 9.18
N THR A 142 25.15 0.11 8.94
CA THR A 142 24.40 -0.52 7.86
C THR A 142 23.68 -1.76 8.35
N ALA A 143 22.48 -1.99 7.83
CA ALA A 143 21.70 -3.19 8.14
C ALA A 143 20.84 -3.59 6.95
N THR A 144 20.41 -4.85 6.93
CA THR A 144 19.40 -5.36 6.00
C THR A 144 18.24 -5.88 6.80
N ALA A 145 17.07 -5.28 6.62
CA ALA A 145 15.82 -5.75 7.19
C ALA A 145 15.07 -6.58 6.14
N THR A 146 14.76 -7.83 6.47
CA THR A 146 13.88 -8.69 5.68
C THR A 146 12.52 -8.69 6.34
N VAL A 147 11.51 -8.25 5.60
CA VAL A 147 10.15 -8.02 6.12
C VAL A 147 9.15 -8.81 5.29
N LYS A 148 8.21 -9.45 5.97
CA LYS A 148 7.01 -9.97 5.33
C LYS A 148 6.03 -8.83 5.06
N LEU A 149 5.59 -8.72 3.82
CA LEU A 149 4.57 -7.79 3.41
C LEU A 149 3.30 -8.57 3.08
N LYS A 150 2.23 -8.30 3.83
CA LYS A 150 0.91 -8.87 3.59
C LYS A 150 0.32 -8.32 2.30
N LYS A 151 -0.26 -9.19 1.49
CA LYS A 151 -1.01 -8.79 0.31
C LYS A 151 -2.35 -8.21 0.72
N ASN A 152 -2.67 -7.05 0.16
CA ASN A 152 -3.96 -6.39 0.30
C ASN A 152 -4.55 -6.22 -1.12
N PRO A 153 -5.34 -7.20 -1.62
CA PRO A 153 -5.96 -7.12 -2.93
C PRO A 153 -6.88 -5.90 -3.04
N THR A 154 -6.76 -5.17 -4.13
CA THR A 154 -7.65 -4.05 -4.45
C THR A 154 -8.92 -4.57 -5.17
N PRO A 155 -9.98 -3.75 -5.33
CA PRO A 155 -11.11 -4.12 -6.18
C PRO A 155 -10.73 -4.52 -7.61
N PHE A 156 -9.60 -4.01 -8.12
CA PHE A 156 -9.10 -4.28 -9.46
C PHE A 156 -8.16 -5.49 -9.56
N HIS A 157 -7.98 -6.27 -8.48
CA HIS A 157 -7.04 -7.39 -8.47
C HIS A 157 -7.34 -8.45 -9.55
N PHE A 158 -8.62 -8.70 -9.88
CA PHE A 158 -9.02 -9.68 -10.90
C PHE A 158 -8.49 -9.37 -12.31
N LEU A 159 -8.08 -8.13 -12.58
CA LEU A 159 -7.54 -7.72 -13.88
C LEU A 159 -6.16 -8.31 -14.18
N LYS A 160 -5.51 -8.92 -13.19
CA LYS A 160 -4.20 -9.54 -13.34
C LYS A 160 -4.04 -10.67 -12.35
N GLU A 161 -3.61 -11.83 -12.83
CA GLU A 161 -3.27 -12.94 -11.95
C GLU A 161 -2.19 -12.55 -10.94
N ASP A 162 -2.39 -12.94 -9.69
CA ASP A 162 -1.38 -12.83 -8.65
C ASP A 162 -0.18 -13.69 -9.06
N LYS A 163 1.03 -13.13 -8.98
CA LYS A 163 2.28 -13.85 -9.28
C LYS A 163 2.59 -14.96 -8.29
N SER A 164 1.96 -14.93 -7.12
CA SER A 164 2.21 -15.83 -6.00
C SER A 164 0.89 -16.25 -5.33
N PRO A 165 -0.07 -16.82 -6.08
CA PRO A 165 -1.46 -16.98 -5.63
C PRO A 165 -1.61 -17.89 -4.41
N ASN A 166 -0.63 -18.75 -4.16
CA ASN A 166 -0.61 -19.70 -3.04
C ASN A 166 0.05 -19.11 -1.77
N THR A 167 0.32 -17.81 -1.72
CA THR A 167 0.86 -17.14 -0.54
C THR A 167 0.08 -15.86 -0.22
N GLU A 168 -0.16 -15.59 1.05
CA GLU A 168 -0.83 -14.36 1.50
C GLU A 168 0.14 -13.18 1.68
N PHE A 169 1.44 -13.43 1.55
CA PHE A 169 2.50 -12.45 1.75
C PHE A 169 3.62 -12.61 0.72
N ILE A 170 4.46 -11.57 0.63
CA ILE A 170 5.76 -11.62 -0.02
C ILE A 170 6.85 -11.24 0.99
N THR A 171 8.09 -11.61 0.71
CA THR A 171 9.24 -11.20 1.52
C THR A 171 10.05 -10.16 0.76
N ARG A 172 10.34 -9.02 1.39
CA ARG A 172 11.17 -7.96 0.82
C ARG A 172 12.34 -7.61 1.73
N LYS A 173 13.49 -7.37 1.10
CA LYS A 173 14.71 -6.90 1.77
C LYS A 173 14.83 -5.38 1.59
N PHE A 174 15.02 -4.67 2.69
CA PHE A 174 15.30 -3.25 2.75
C PHE A 174 16.70 -3.03 3.27
N LYS A 175 17.52 -2.30 2.52
CA LYS A 175 18.84 -1.87 2.98
C LYS A 175 18.66 -0.60 3.81
N MET A 176 19.33 -0.55 4.94
CA MET A 176 19.25 0.56 5.88
C MET A 176 20.64 1.14 6.12
N LYS A 177 20.71 2.47 6.24
CA LYS A 177 21.92 3.18 6.61
C LYS A 177 21.63 4.20 7.72
N TYR A 178 22.53 4.27 8.69
CA TYR A 178 22.52 5.26 9.74
C TYR A 178 23.30 6.52 9.33
N THR A 179 22.71 7.68 9.55
CA THR A 179 23.41 8.98 9.54
C THR A 179 23.09 9.74 10.82
N GLU A 180 24.02 10.57 11.29
CA GLU A 180 23.84 11.32 12.55
C GLU A 180 22.72 12.37 12.43
N GLU A 181 22.51 12.91 11.23
CA GLU A 181 21.48 13.93 10.96
C GLU A 181 20.07 13.35 10.85
N THR A 182 19.89 12.17 10.22
CA THR A 182 18.54 11.66 9.86
C THR A 182 18.18 10.32 10.50
N GLY A 183 19.09 9.75 11.30
CA GLY A 183 18.93 8.43 11.91
C GLY A 183 19.05 7.28 10.91
N TRP A 184 18.39 6.16 11.22
CA TRP A 184 18.29 5.00 10.33
C TRP A 184 17.26 5.25 9.23
N ARG A 185 17.69 5.13 7.96
CA ARG A 185 16.83 5.33 6.78
C ARG A 185 16.99 4.19 5.78
N ILE A 186 15.93 3.95 5.00
CA ILE A 186 15.98 3.02 3.88
C ILE A 186 16.80 3.64 2.75
N THR A 187 17.74 2.87 2.21
CA THR A 187 18.57 3.24 1.06
C THR A 187 18.22 2.33 -0.11
N LYS A 188 18.09 2.92 -1.31
CA LYS A 188 17.81 2.20 -2.55
C LYS A 188 18.97 1.31 -3.00
#